data_AF-A0A2T4ZEY3-F1
#
_entry.id   AF-A0A2T4ZEY3-F1
#
_cell.length_a   1.000
_cell.length_b   1.000
_cell.length_c   1.000
_cell.angle_alpha   90.00
_cell.angle_beta   90.00
_cell.angle_gamma   90.00
#
_symmetry.space_group_name_H-M   'P 1'
#
loop_
_entity.id
_entity.type
_entity.pdbx_description
1 polymer ?
#
loop_
_entity_poly.entity_id
_entity_poly.type
_entity_poly.pdbx_seq_one_letter_code
_entity_poly.pdbx_strand_id
1 'polypeptide(L)'
;MSWAETSLLRLLRVATLCGAAAGLAGCLTPLYGDPTVVSGGRNAQAGLRDLEIPEIPGRNGVVLRNELIYLTQGGGGRAANPTHVLRVTLRVDTVPIALNTAAGRPSAQSVTIIGDYTVTPIGDPQPIHRGSAFASASFDRTAQRLASDRAVIEAQERATKALAENIVTQVAGWYATRPR
;
A
#
# COMPACT_ATOMS: atom_id res chain seq x y z
N MET A 1 58.80 -5.87 22.71
CA MET A 1 57.55 -6.49 23.23
C MET A 1 56.31 -5.60 23.13
N SER A 2 56.42 -4.27 22.97
CA SER A 2 55.26 -3.34 22.88
C SER A 2 54.47 -3.37 21.54
N TRP A 3 55.05 -3.88 20.45
CA TRP A 3 54.42 -3.84 19.11
C TRP A 3 53.32 -4.89 18.91
N ALA A 4 53.36 -6.00 19.68
CA ALA A 4 52.39 -7.10 19.60
C ALA A 4 51.09 -6.81 20.35
N GLU A 5 51.14 -5.98 21.40
CA GLU A 5 49.95 -5.61 22.19
C GLU A 5 49.06 -4.61 21.42
N THR A 6 49.68 -3.70 20.66
CA THR A 6 48.95 -2.74 19.82
C THR A 6 48.22 -3.37 18.63
N SER A 7 48.72 -4.47 18.07
CA SER A 7 48.05 -5.19 16.97
C SER A 7 46.87 -6.03 17.45
N LEU A 8 46.99 -6.67 18.62
CA LEU A 8 45.90 -7.40 19.29
C LEU A 8 44.72 -6.49 19.68
N LEU A 9 45.02 -5.31 20.24
CA LEU A 9 43.99 -4.32 20.58
C LEU A 9 43.28 -3.75 19.33
N ARG A 10 43.99 -3.63 18.20
CA ARG A 10 43.39 -3.21 16.92
C ARG A 10 42.48 -4.30 16.34
N LEU A 11 42.89 -5.57 16.40
CA LEU A 11 42.07 -6.70 15.94
C LEU A 11 40.78 -6.85 16.75
N LEU A 12 40.84 -6.69 18.08
CA LEU A 12 39.66 -6.69 18.94
C LEU A 12 38.69 -5.52 18.63
N ARG A 13 39.21 -4.33 18.31
CA ARG A 13 38.39 -3.18 17.89
C ARG A 13 37.72 -3.40 16.54
N VAL A 14 38.42 -4.01 15.58
CA VAL A 14 37.84 -4.35 14.28
C VAL A 14 36.78 -5.44 14.42
N ALA A 15 37.03 -6.47 15.24
CA ALA A 15 36.06 -7.54 15.49
C ALA A 15 34.79 -7.03 16.19
N THR A 16 34.91 -6.12 17.14
CA THR A 16 33.76 -5.48 17.79
C THR A 16 32.99 -4.57 16.85
N LEU A 17 33.68 -3.83 15.98
CA LEU A 17 33.03 -3.01 14.94
C LEU A 17 32.28 -3.87 13.92
N CYS A 18 32.89 -4.96 13.45
CA CYS A 18 32.25 -5.91 12.53
C CYS A 18 31.08 -6.66 13.19
N GLY A 19 31.21 -7.04 14.47
CA GLY A 19 30.13 -7.67 15.23
C GLY A 19 28.94 -6.73 15.43
N ALA A 20 29.19 -5.45 15.74
CA ALA A 20 28.15 -4.43 15.83
C ALA A 20 27.47 -4.17 14.47
N ALA A 21 28.24 -4.12 13.38
CA ALA A 21 27.72 -3.95 12.03
C ALA A 21 26.86 -5.16 11.58
N ALA A 22 27.27 -6.39 11.92
CA ALA A 22 26.50 -7.59 11.61
C ALA A 22 25.19 -7.67 12.40
N GLY A 23 25.15 -7.17 13.64
CA GLY A 23 23.92 -7.10 14.45
C GLY A 23 22.87 -6.14 13.88
N LEU A 24 23.28 -5.12 13.13
CA LEU A 24 22.37 -4.16 12.47
C LEU A 24 21.82 -4.67 11.14
N ALA A 25 22.45 -5.68 10.53
CA ALA A 25 22.07 -6.19 9.22
C ALA A 25 20.73 -6.97 9.18
N GLY A 26 20.12 -7.25 10.34
CA GLY A 26 18.88 -8.04 10.45
C GLY A 26 17.58 -7.24 10.65
N CYS A 27 17.61 -5.90 10.69
CA CYS A 27 16.44 -5.11 11.06
C CYS A 27 15.40 -4.92 9.93
N LEU A 28 15.67 -5.44 8.73
CA LEU A 28 14.80 -5.29 7.55
C LEU A 28 14.29 -6.66 7.09
N THR A 29 12.99 -6.91 7.28
CA THR A 29 12.33 -8.10 6.74
C THR A 29 11.59 -7.72 5.46
N PRO A 30 11.89 -8.33 4.30
CA PRO A 30 11.20 -8.01 3.06
C PRO A 30 9.73 -8.45 3.14
N LEU A 31 8.81 -7.53 2.84
CA LEU A 31 7.37 -7.80 2.89
C LEU A 31 6.91 -8.85 1.87
N TYR A 32 7.55 -8.87 0.69
CA TYR A 32 7.25 -9.76 -0.42
C TYR A 32 8.34 -10.82 -0.66
N GLY A 33 9.29 -10.97 0.28
CA GLY A 33 10.42 -11.89 0.12
C GLY A 33 10.04 -13.35 0.34
N ASP A 34 10.78 -14.27 -0.29
CA ASP A 34 10.59 -15.69 -0.08
C ASP A 34 10.95 -16.08 1.37
N PRO A 35 10.02 -16.69 2.14
CA PRO A 35 10.25 -17.09 3.52
C PRO A 35 11.35 -18.15 3.68
N THR A 36 11.76 -18.82 2.59
CA THR A 36 12.85 -19.82 2.60
C THR A 36 14.24 -19.17 2.57
N VAL A 37 14.35 -17.94 2.06
CA VAL A 37 15.62 -17.21 1.93
C VAL A 37 15.90 -16.34 3.17
N VAL A 38 14.84 -15.84 3.82
CA VAL A 38 14.95 -15.02 5.05
C VAL A 38 14.32 -15.77 6.22
N SER A 39 15.14 -16.18 7.20
CA SER A 39 14.65 -16.83 8.42
C SER A 39 13.65 -15.93 9.15
N GLY A 40 12.39 -16.38 9.26
CA GLY A 40 11.31 -15.59 9.87
C GLY A 40 10.54 -14.68 8.91
N GLY A 41 10.93 -14.64 7.63
CA GLY A 41 10.12 -14.03 6.57
C GLY A 41 8.74 -14.69 6.50
N ARG A 42 7.69 -13.88 6.37
CA ARG A 42 6.32 -14.37 6.18
C ARG A 42 5.89 -14.10 4.76
N ASN A 43 5.22 -15.07 4.15
CA ASN A 43 4.70 -14.93 2.80
C ASN A 43 3.38 -14.15 2.82
N ALA A 44 3.46 -12.82 2.91
CA ALA A 44 2.29 -11.96 2.76
C ALA A 44 1.61 -12.16 1.39
N GLN A 45 2.39 -12.50 0.36
CA GLN A 45 1.90 -12.70 -1.01
C GLN A 45 0.89 -13.86 -1.11
N ALA A 46 1.07 -14.95 -0.36
CA ALA A 46 0.13 -16.05 -0.32
C ALA A 46 -1.24 -15.58 0.23
N GLY A 47 -1.23 -14.86 1.35
CA GLY A 47 -2.46 -14.31 1.94
C GLY A 47 -3.18 -13.32 1.02
N LEU A 48 -2.43 -12.48 0.30
CA LEU A 48 -2.98 -11.55 -0.68
C LEU A 48 -3.64 -12.27 -1.86
N ARG A 49 -3.03 -13.34 -2.37
CA ARG A 49 -3.54 -14.11 -3.51
C ARG A 49 -4.87 -14.80 -3.22
N ASP A 50 -5.14 -15.13 -1.96
CA ASP A 50 -6.36 -15.81 -1.51
C ASP A 50 -7.50 -14.85 -1.13
N LEU A 51 -7.36 -13.55 -1.40
CA LEU A 51 -8.40 -12.55 -1.16
C LEU A 51 -9.46 -12.57 -2.26
N GLU A 52 -10.72 -12.74 -1.87
CA GLU A 52 -11.87 -12.38 -2.70
C GLU A 52 -12.16 -10.89 -2.55
N ILE A 53 -12.28 -10.21 -3.70
CA ILE A 53 -12.59 -8.78 -3.77
C ILE A 53 -13.98 -8.66 -4.44
N PRO A 54 -15.05 -8.45 -3.64
CA PRO A 54 -16.40 -8.29 -4.15
C PRO A 54 -16.53 -6.98 -4.93
N GLU A 55 -17.64 -6.82 -5.64
CA GLU A 55 -17.92 -5.60 -6.37
C GLU A 55 -17.99 -4.39 -5.44
N ILE A 56 -17.34 -3.30 -5.84
CA ILE A 56 -17.36 -2.01 -5.16
C ILE A 56 -18.17 -1.06 -6.04
N PRO A 57 -19.24 -0.43 -5.52
CA PRO A 57 -20.14 0.36 -6.35
C PRO A 57 -19.49 1.62 -6.91
N GLY A 58 -19.96 2.04 -8.08
CA GLY A 58 -19.54 3.28 -8.74
C GLY A 58 -18.27 3.14 -9.59
N ARG A 59 -17.98 4.16 -10.41
CA ARG A 59 -16.84 4.15 -11.34
C ARG A 59 -15.51 3.92 -10.64
N ASN A 60 -15.24 4.66 -9.56
CA ASN A 60 -14.02 4.52 -8.79
C ASN A 60 -13.95 3.15 -8.08
N GLY A 61 -15.10 2.57 -7.73
CA GLY A 61 -15.17 1.22 -7.19
C GLY A 61 -14.71 0.15 -8.17
N VAL A 62 -15.13 0.24 -9.44
CA VAL A 62 -14.68 -0.69 -10.50
C VAL A 62 -13.18 -0.54 -10.75
N VAL A 63 -12.67 0.69 -10.84
CA VAL A 63 -11.24 0.95 -10.99
C VAL A 63 -10.45 0.38 -9.81
N LEU A 64 -10.89 0.67 -8.58
CA LEU A 64 -10.24 0.18 -7.35
C LEU A 64 -10.21 -1.34 -7.33
N ARG A 65 -11.35 -1.99 -7.61
CA ARG A 65 -11.46 -3.44 -7.59
C ARG A 65 -10.51 -4.09 -8.60
N ASN A 66 -10.46 -3.55 -9.82
CA ASN A 66 -9.58 -4.09 -10.86
C ASN A 66 -8.11 -3.91 -10.48
N GLU A 67 -7.75 -2.77 -9.91
CA GLU A 67 -6.40 -2.50 -9.44
C GLU A 67 -6.02 -3.41 -8.25
N LEU A 68 -6.91 -3.61 -7.28
CA LEU A 68 -6.69 -4.51 -6.15
C LEU A 68 -6.47 -5.95 -6.65
N ILE A 69 -7.29 -6.43 -7.58
CA ILE A 69 -7.12 -7.76 -8.20
C ILE A 69 -5.76 -7.85 -8.91
N TYR A 70 -5.37 -6.82 -9.65
CA TYR A 70 -4.09 -6.78 -10.33
C TYR A 70 -2.91 -6.87 -9.34
N LEU A 71 -2.93 -6.05 -8.29
CA LEU A 71 -1.86 -5.99 -7.29
C LEU A 71 -1.77 -7.25 -6.43
N THR A 72 -2.88 -7.89 -6.09
CA THR A 72 -2.85 -9.08 -5.21
C THR A 72 -2.65 -10.39 -5.99
N GLN A 73 -3.30 -10.53 -7.16
CA GLN A 73 -3.33 -11.77 -7.94
C GLN A 73 -2.42 -11.74 -9.17
N GLY A 74 -1.73 -10.62 -9.43
CA GLY A 74 -0.73 -10.50 -10.51
C GLY A 74 -1.32 -10.63 -11.91
N GLY A 75 -2.61 -10.29 -12.09
CA GLY A 75 -3.30 -10.36 -13.38
C GLY A 75 -3.85 -11.73 -13.78
N GLY A 76 -3.71 -12.76 -12.94
CA GLY A 76 -4.25 -14.12 -13.18
C GLY A 76 -5.77 -14.26 -13.05
N GLY A 77 -6.49 -13.17 -12.77
CA GLY A 77 -7.92 -13.18 -12.44
C GLY A 77 -8.17 -13.56 -10.97
N ARG A 78 -9.45 -13.72 -10.61
CA ARG A 78 -9.93 -13.99 -9.25
C ARG A 78 -9.27 -15.22 -8.62
N ALA A 79 -9.12 -15.20 -7.30
CA ALA A 79 -8.68 -16.36 -6.52
C ALA A 79 -9.58 -17.58 -6.77
N ALA A 80 -8.98 -18.73 -7.10
CA ALA A 80 -9.73 -19.96 -7.36
C ALA A 80 -10.38 -20.54 -6.08
N ASN A 81 -9.70 -20.41 -4.93
CA ASN A 81 -10.18 -20.84 -3.63
C ASN A 81 -9.92 -19.73 -2.60
N PRO A 82 -10.77 -18.68 -2.55
CA PRO A 82 -10.54 -17.58 -1.62
C PRO A 82 -10.70 -18.06 -0.18
N THR A 83 -9.89 -17.51 0.72
CA THR A 83 -9.96 -17.80 2.17
C THR A 83 -10.51 -16.61 2.96
N HIS A 84 -10.32 -15.40 2.43
CA HIS A 84 -10.71 -14.15 3.07
C HIS A 84 -11.37 -13.22 2.06
N VAL A 85 -12.28 -12.37 2.51
CA VAL A 85 -12.97 -11.36 1.70
C VAL A 85 -12.50 -9.97 2.14
N LEU A 86 -11.99 -9.18 1.20
CA LEU A 86 -11.64 -7.78 1.39
C LEU A 86 -12.80 -6.89 0.92
N ARG A 87 -13.59 -6.35 1.85
CA ARG A 87 -14.63 -5.36 1.53
C ARG A 87 -14.06 -3.96 1.68
N VAL A 88 -14.41 -3.07 0.74
CA VAL A 88 -13.98 -1.67 0.74
C VAL A 88 -15.20 -0.77 0.51
N THR A 89 -15.30 0.29 1.29
CA THR A 89 -16.27 1.38 1.13
C THR A 89 -15.53 2.64 0.75
N LEU A 90 -15.98 3.32 -0.30
CA LEU A 90 -15.31 4.51 -0.84
C LEU A 90 -16.05 5.80 -0.48
N ARG A 91 -15.27 6.84 -0.15
CA ARG A 91 -15.71 8.24 -0.09
C ARG A 91 -14.79 9.07 -0.98
N VAL A 92 -15.36 10.03 -1.72
CA VAL A 92 -14.62 10.93 -2.60
C VAL A 92 -14.87 12.36 -2.16
N ASP A 93 -13.79 13.07 -1.85
CA ASP A 93 -13.80 14.47 -1.47
C ASP A 93 -12.99 15.29 -2.47
N THR A 94 -13.42 16.52 -2.76
CA THR A 94 -12.68 17.41 -3.66
C THR A 94 -12.49 18.76 -2.99
N VAL A 95 -11.23 19.19 -2.88
CA VAL A 95 -10.84 20.39 -2.14
C VAL A 95 -10.08 21.33 -3.09
N PRO A 96 -10.43 22.64 -3.14
CA PRO A 96 -9.66 23.62 -3.91
C PRO A 96 -8.27 23.84 -3.29
N ILE A 97 -7.21 23.84 -4.11
CA ILE A 97 -5.83 24.06 -3.65
C ILE A 97 -5.24 25.39 -4.15
N ALA A 98 -5.75 25.92 -5.27
CA ALA A 98 -5.38 27.23 -5.77
C ALA A 98 -6.59 27.98 -6.32
N LEU A 99 -6.65 29.29 -6.07
CA LEU A 99 -7.73 30.17 -6.51
C LEU A 99 -7.22 31.14 -7.58
N ASN A 100 -7.97 31.27 -8.67
CA ASN A 100 -7.81 32.39 -9.58
C ASN A 100 -8.58 33.59 -9.03
N THR A 101 -7.86 34.60 -8.52
CA THR A 101 -8.43 35.80 -7.90
C THR A 101 -9.14 36.71 -8.90
N ALA A 102 -8.78 36.67 -10.19
CA ALA A 102 -9.46 37.45 -11.23
C ALA A 102 -10.82 36.85 -11.61
N ALA A 103 -10.97 35.53 -11.54
CA ALA A 103 -12.20 34.82 -11.92
C ALA A 103 -13.06 34.35 -10.72
N GLY A 104 -12.54 34.46 -9.50
CA GLY A 104 -13.21 33.97 -8.28
C GLY A 104 -13.47 32.45 -8.27
N ARG A 105 -12.68 31.68 -9.03
CA ARG A 105 -12.86 30.22 -9.21
C ARG A 105 -11.56 29.47 -8.97
N PRO A 106 -11.60 28.22 -8.45
CA PRO A 106 -10.40 27.42 -8.27
C PRO A 106 -9.70 27.16 -9.60
N SER A 107 -8.41 27.51 -9.71
CA SER A 107 -7.55 27.18 -10.85
C SER A 107 -7.00 25.76 -10.75
N ALA A 108 -6.84 25.25 -9.53
CA ALA A 108 -6.42 23.88 -9.26
C ALA A 108 -7.19 23.31 -8.07
N GLN A 109 -7.49 22.02 -8.13
CA GLN A 109 -8.17 21.29 -7.06
C GLN A 109 -7.49 19.95 -6.81
N SER A 110 -7.67 19.39 -5.62
CA SER A 110 -7.22 18.06 -5.24
C SER A 110 -8.43 17.16 -5.00
N VAL A 111 -8.45 15.99 -5.64
CA VAL A 111 -9.40 14.92 -5.34
C VAL A 111 -8.76 14.00 -4.33
N THR A 112 -9.41 13.79 -3.19
CA THR A 112 -9.02 12.80 -2.19
C THR A 112 -10.04 11.67 -2.19
N ILE A 113 -9.56 10.44 -2.25
CA ILE A 113 -10.38 9.23 -2.16
C ILE A 113 -9.98 8.50 -0.89
N ILE A 114 -10.98 8.21 -0.05
CA ILE A 114 -10.83 7.49 1.21
C ILE A 114 -11.49 6.13 1.04
N GLY A 115 -10.77 5.08 1.40
CA GLY A 115 -11.23 3.69 1.38
C GLY A 115 -11.18 3.09 2.78
N ASP A 116 -12.35 2.93 3.39
CA ASP A 116 -12.50 2.15 4.62
C ASP A 116 -12.63 0.68 4.24
N TYR A 117 -11.79 -0.19 4.79
CA TYR A 117 -11.74 -1.60 4.39
C TYR A 117 -11.76 -2.57 5.57
N THR A 118 -12.27 -3.77 5.30
CA THR A 118 -12.34 -4.86 6.27
C THR A 118 -11.98 -6.19 5.61
N VAL A 119 -11.17 -7.00 6.30
CA VAL A 119 -10.86 -8.38 5.92
C VAL A 119 -11.67 -9.32 6.81
N THR A 120 -12.41 -10.23 6.18
CA THR A 120 -13.32 -11.19 6.83
C THR A 120 -12.98 -12.60 6.37
N PRO A 121 -12.91 -13.62 7.24
CA PRO A 121 -12.77 -15.02 6.81
C PRO A 121 -14.01 -15.46 6.03
N ILE A 122 -13.87 -16.39 5.09
CA ILE A 122 -15.03 -17.05 4.49
C ILE A 122 -15.61 -18.06 5.49
N GLY A 123 -16.91 -17.92 5.77
CA GLY A 123 -17.64 -18.76 6.73
C GLY A 123 -17.79 -18.16 8.13
N ASP A 124 -17.03 -17.11 8.46
CA ASP A 124 -17.18 -16.36 9.72
C ASP A 124 -17.54 -14.89 9.42
N PRO A 125 -18.66 -14.37 9.93
CA PRO A 125 -19.03 -12.97 9.75
C PRO A 125 -18.12 -11.98 10.50
N GLN A 126 -17.24 -12.43 11.41
CA GLN A 126 -16.40 -11.53 12.18
C GLN A 126 -15.19 -11.00 11.39
N PRO A 127 -15.04 -9.66 11.26
CA PRO A 127 -13.87 -9.07 10.62
C PRO A 127 -12.62 -9.22 11.49
N ILE A 128 -11.59 -9.84 10.93
CA ILE A 128 -10.30 -10.09 11.59
C ILE A 128 -9.32 -8.92 11.45
N HIS A 129 -9.56 -8.05 10.46
CA HIS A 129 -8.77 -6.84 10.26
C HIS A 129 -9.64 -5.73 9.66
N ARG A 130 -9.40 -4.49 10.06
CA ARG A 130 -10.06 -3.30 9.53
C ARG A 130 -9.04 -2.17 9.48
N GLY A 131 -9.17 -1.29 8.51
CA GLY A 131 -8.32 -0.13 8.35
C GLY A 131 -8.99 0.93 7.49
N SER A 132 -8.31 2.07 7.37
CA SER A 132 -8.70 3.15 6.49
C SER A 132 -7.46 3.65 5.77
N ALA A 133 -7.56 3.80 4.46
CA ALA A 133 -6.51 4.34 3.62
C ALA A 133 -7.06 5.51 2.82
N PHE A 134 -6.19 6.44 2.44
CA PHE A 134 -6.55 7.54 1.57
C PHE A 134 -5.45 7.78 0.54
N ALA A 135 -5.82 8.39 -0.58
CA ALA A 135 -4.90 8.90 -1.56
C ALA A 135 -5.49 10.13 -2.23
N SER A 136 -4.64 11.02 -2.72
CA SER A 136 -5.07 12.24 -3.36
C SER A 136 -4.32 12.51 -4.66
N ALA A 137 -4.99 13.13 -5.62
CA ALA A 137 -4.39 13.61 -6.86
C ALA A 137 -4.91 15.00 -7.20
N SER A 138 -4.01 15.90 -7.58
CA SER A 138 -4.35 17.25 -8.03
C SER A 138 -4.66 17.28 -9.53
N PHE A 139 -5.51 18.23 -9.93
CA PHE A 139 -5.78 18.57 -11.31
C PHE A 139 -5.98 20.07 -11.48
N ASP A 140 -5.66 20.55 -12.67
CA ASP A 140 -5.86 21.95 -13.06
C ASP A 140 -7.18 22.11 -13.82
N ARG A 141 -7.85 23.23 -13.58
CA ARG A 141 -9.05 23.63 -14.32
C ARG A 141 -8.66 24.64 -15.39
N THR A 142 -9.17 24.41 -16.59
CA THR A 142 -8.97 25.29 -17.73
C THR A 142 -10.29 25.94 -18.15
N ALA A 143 -10.23 26.96 -19.01
CA ALA A 143 -11.44 27.58 -19.55
C ALA A 143 -12.28 26.59 -20.40
N GLN A 144 -11.63 25.57 -20.97
CA GLN A 144 -12.29 24.54 -21.75
C GLN A 144 -12.94 23.49 -20.83
N ARG A 145 -14.28 23.42 -20.87
CA ARG A 145 -15.05 22.52 -20.00
C ARG A 145 -14.70 21.04 -20.20
N LEU A 146 -14.61 20.58 -21.45
CA LEU A 146 -14.28 19.18 -21.76
C LEU A 146 -12.90 18.78 -21.23
N ALA A 147 -11.90 19.65 -21.35
CA ALA A 147 -10.56 19.37 -20.83
C ALA A 147 -10.57 19.29 -19.30
N SER A 148 -11.31 20.17 -18.64
CA SER A 148 -11.47 20.16 -17.18
C SER A 148 -12.19 18.90 -16.69
N ASP A 149 -13.25 18.46 -17.36
CA ASP A 149 -13.98 17.24 -16.99
C ASP A 149 -13.10 15.99 -17.15
N ARG A 150 -12.27 15.95 -18.20
CA ARG A 150 -11.29 14.87 -18.40
C ARG A 150 -10.20 14.89 -17.33
N ALA A 151 -9.72 16.06 -16.94
CA ALA A 151 -8.73 16.19 -15.87
C ALA A 151 -9.26 15.68 -14.51
N VAL A 152 -10.54 15.91 -14.19
CA VAL A 152 -11.18 15.37 -12.99
C VAL A 152 -11.21 13.84 -13.01
N ILE A 153 -11.64 13.25 -14.14
CA ILE A 153 -11.74 11.79 -14.31
C ILE A 153 -10.36 11.13 -14.17
N GLU A 154 -9.35 11.75 -14.77
CA GLU A 154 -7.97 11.27 -14.77
C GLU A 154 -7.35 11.37 -13.36
N ALA A 155 -7.57 12.47 -12.64
CA ALA A 155 -7.15 12.59 -11.25
C ALA A 155 -7.86 11.60 -10.31
N GLN A 156 -9.17 11.37 -10.48
CA GLN A 156 -9.89 10.34 -9.75
C GLN A 156 -9.30 8.95 -9.98
N GLU A 157 -8.93 8.62 -11.22
CA GLU A 157 -8.33 7.33 -11.55
C GLU A 157 -6.94 7.18 -10.93
N ARG A 158 -6.07 8.21 -11.01
CA ARG A 158 -4.75 8.18 -10.35
C ARG A 158 -4.87 8.03 -8.84
N ALA A 159 -5.75 8.81 -8.19
CA ALA A 159 -5.99 8.71 -6.76
C ALA A 159 -6.54 7.33 -6.36
N THR A 160 -7.41 6.75 -7.18
CA THR A 160 -7.97 5.41 -6.92
C THR A 160 -6.90 4.32 -7.00
N LYS A 161 -5.99 4.39 -7.98
CA LYS A 161 -4.88 3.43 -8.12
C LYS A 161 -3.91 3.54 -6.95
N ALA A 162 -3.52 4.75 -6.56
CA ALA A 162 -2.70 4.98 -5.38
C ALA A 162 -3.38 4.49 -4.08
N LEU A 163 -4.71 4.64 -3.96
CA LEU A 163 -5.46 4.08 -2.84
C LEU A 163 -5.36 2.55 -2.79
N ALA A 164 -5.45 1.87 -3.94
CA ALA A 164 -5.30 0.42 -4.01
C ALA A 164 -3.93 -0.04 -3.49
N GLU A 165 -2.85 0.63 -3.92
CA GLU A 165 -1.48 0.36 -3.46
C GLU A 165 -1.35 0.53 -1.94
N ASN A 166 -1.94 1.59 -1.39
CA ASN A 166 -1.94 1.85 0.05
C ASN A 166 -2.69 0.75 0.82
N ILE A 167 -3.88 0.34 0.35
CA ILE A 167 -4.66 -0.74 0.97
C ILE A 167 -3.87 -2.06 0.93
N VAL A 168 -3.32 -2.42 -0.23
CA VAL A 168 -2.54 -3.67 -0.38
C VAL A 168 -1.34 -3.66 0.55
N THR A 169 -0.62 -2.54 0.65
CA THR A 169 0.54 -2.41 1.55
C THR A 169 0.14 -2.61 3.02
N GLN A 170 -0.96 -2.01 3.47
CA GLN A 170 -1.44 -2.17 4.85
C GLN A 170 -1.91 -3.60 5.13
N VAL A 171 -2.67 -4.21 4.21
CA VAL A 171 -3.15 -5.59 4.33
C VAL A 171 -1.99 -6.59 4.30
N ALA A 172 -1.00 -6.37 3.43
CA ALA A 172 0.22 -7.17 3.37
C ALA A 172 1.00 -7.09 4.70
N GLY A 173 1.15 -5.89 5.26
CA GLY A 173 1.78 -5.68 6.57
C GLY A 173 1.05 -6.41 7.71
N TRP A 174 -0.28 -6.46 7.66
CA TRP A 174 -1.06 -7.27 8.59
C TRP A 174 -0.81 -8.78 8.42
N TYR A 175 -0.80 -9.31 7.18
CA TYR A 175 -0.45 -10.72 6.93
C TYR A 175 0.97 -11.06 7.41
N ALA A 176 1.91 -10.12 7.31
CA ALA A 176 3.29 -10.29 7.76
C ALA A 176 3.44 -10.31 9.29
N THR A 177 2.46 -9.83 10.06
CA THR A 177 2.53 -9.74 11.53
C THR A 177 1.62 -10.74 12.26
N ARG A 178 0.60 -11.30 11.58
CA ARG A 178 -0.39 -12.23 12.15
C ARG A 178 0.21 -13.51 12.78
N PRO A 179 -0.02 -13.80 14.08
CA PRO A 179 0.37 -15.08 14.69
C PRO A 179 -0.42 -16.25 14.09
N ARG A 180 0.22 -17.43 14.00
CA ARG A 180 -0.37 -18.66 13.42
C ARG A 180 -1.60 -19.12 14.17
#